data_AF-A0A2M7SPK3-F1
#
_entry.id   AF-A0A2M7SPK3-F1
#
_cell.length_a   1.000
_cell.length_b   1.000
_cell.length_c   1.000
_cell.angle_alpha   90.00
_cell.angle_beta   90.00
_cell.angle_gamma   90.00
#
_symmetry.space_group_name_H-M   'P 1'
#
loop_
_entity.id
_entity.type
_entity.pdbx_description
1 polymer ?
#
loop_
_entity_poly.entity_id
_entity_poly.type
_entity_poly.pdbx_seq_one_letter_code
_entity_poly.pdbx_strand_id
1 'polypeptide(L)'
;MKGNPPSRVISWEKEAPVWRASPARYDVSKPIIAAINGYCLGGGLWLALESDIRIAVESAQFGVPEPRLGMPATFTALLQRYIPRGVAHEMLLTTDKISAQRAYEVGLVTRIVSAEQLLPTATEMAESICQNSPLAIRAVKELIRRGEDMSRPDAMSLTDHVTHSLMRTEDIMEGFKAFVEKRPPAWKGR
;
A
#
# COMPACT_ATOMS: atom_id res chain seq x y z
N MET A 1 -30.78 -38.92 -14.64
CA MET A 1 -29.87 -39.19 -13.49
C MET A 1 -29.17 -37.88 -13.16
N LYS A 2 -29.36 -37.38 -11.94
CA LYS A 2 -28.81 -36.10 -11.45
C LYS A 2 -27.30 -36.26 -11.28
N GLY A 3 -26.49 -35.46 -11.99
CA GLY A 3 -25.05 -35.40 -11.79
C GLY A 3 -24.75 -34.70 -10.46
N ASN A 4 -24.01 -35.37 -9.59
CA ASN A 4 -23.60 -34.84 -8.29
C ASN A 4 -22.59 -33.68 -8.50
N PRO A 5 -22.68 -32.54 -7.81
CA PRO A 5 -21.67 -31.49 -7.91
C PRO A 5 -20.34 -31.99 -7.30
N PRO A 6 -19.18 -31.53 -7.82
CA PRO A 6 -17.87 -32.00 -7.35
C PRO A 6 -17.65 -31.59 -5.89
N SER A 7 -17.42 -32.60 -5.04
CA SER A 7 -17.34 -32.53 -3.57
C SER A 7 -16.02 -31.99 -2.98
N ARG A 8 -15.26 -31.19 -3.73
CA ARG A 8 -14.05 -30.55 -3.17
C ARG A 8 -14.41 -29.23 -2.50
N VAL A 9 -14.81 -29.31 -1.23
CA VAL A 9 -14.69 -28.17 -0.32
C VAL A 9 -13.20 -27.90 -0.16
N ILE A 10 -12.69 -26.87 -0.83
CA ILE A 10 -11.32 -26.38 -0.63
C ILE A 10 -11.23 -25.95 0.84
N SER A 11 -10.39 -26.62 1.63
CA SER A 11 -10.13 -26.21 3.02
C SER A 11 -9.16 -25.02 3.01
N TRP A 12 -9.71 -23.81 2.96
CA TRP A 12 -8.97 -22.53 2.96
C TRP A 12 -8.03 -22.34 4.16
N GLU A 13 -8.15 -23.16 5.20
CA GLU A 13 -7.29 -23.14 6.38
C GLU A 13 -5.89 -23.73 6.13
N LYS A 14 -5.72 -24.62 5.14
CA LYS A 14 -4.50 -25.43 4.97
C LYS A 14 -3.55 -24.94 3.87
N GLU A 15 -4.03 -24.13 2.93
CA GLU A 15 -3.20 -23.60 1.85
C GLU A 15 -2.93 -22.12 2.06
N ALA A 16 -1.64 -21.76 2.09
CA ALA A 16 -1.09 -20.45 2.49
C ALA A 16 -1.98 -19.29 2.03
N PRO A 17 -2.88 -18.83 2.92
CA PRO A 17 -3.92 -17.93 2.48
C PRO A 17 -3.36 -16.53 2.32
N VAL A 18 -3.97 -15.71 1.47
CA VAL A 18 -3.51 -14.34 1.12
C VAL A 18 -3.18 -13.49 2.35
N TRP A 19 -3.76 -13.80 3.52
CA TRP A 19 -3.44 -13.12 4.77
C TRP A 19 -2.04 -13.37 5.32
N ARG A 20 -1.37 -14.45 4.94
CA ARG A 20 0.05 -14.64 5.24
C ARG A 20 0.96 -13.75 4.39
N ALA A 21 0.47 -13.15 3.32
CA ALA A 21 1.25 -12.26 2.46
C ALA A 21 1.08 -10.77 2.81
N SER A 22 0.18 -10.43 3.75
CA SER A 22 -0.05 -9.04 4.17
C SER A 22 1.22 -8.43 4.81
N PRO A 23 1.81 -7.38 4.21
CA PRO A 23 2.95 -6.67 4.80
C PRO A 23 2.67 -6.10 6.18
N ALA A 24 1.41 -5.79 6.51
CA ALA A 24 1.07 -5.31 7.84
C ALA A 24 1.34 -6.30 8.96
N ARG A 25 1.43 -7.60 8.66
CA ARG A 25 1.73 -8.63 9.66
C ARG A 25 3.21 -8.75 10.03
N TYR A 26 4.12 -8.18 9.25
CA TYR A 26 5.57 -8.43 9.38
C TYR A 26 6.38 -7.18 9.73
N ASP A 27 5.73 -6.13 10.25
CA ASP A 27 6.36 -4.85 10.61
C ASP A 27 7.38 -4.37 9.56
N VAL A 28 6.93 -4.32 8.30
CA VAL A 28 7.80 -3.97 7.17
C VAL A 28 8.07 -2.47 7.17
N SER A 29 9.27 -2.09 7.61
CA SER A 29 9.73 -0.69 7.65
C SER A 29 10.19 -0.14 6.28
N LYS A 30 10.38 -1.01 5.28
CA LYS A 30 10.70 -0.58 3.91
C LYS A 30 9.44 -0.12 3.17
N PRO A 31 9.47 1.00 2.42
CA PRO A 31 8.36 1.37 1.54
C PRO A 31 8.04 0.31 0.49
N ILE A 32 6.76 0.17 0.17
CA ILE A 32 6.20 -0.86 -0.72
C ILE A 32 5.40 -0.16 -1.82
N ILE A 33 5.76 -0.45 -3.07
CA ILE A 33 5.09 0.05 -4.26
C ILE A 33 4.38 -1.13 -4.93
N ALA A 34 3.05 -1.05 -5.08
CA ALA A 34 2.27 -2.00 -5.85
C ALA A 34 2.21 -1.54 -7.31
N ALA A 35 2.79 -2.35 -8.20
CA ALA A 35 2.75 -2.17 -9.65
C ALA A 35 1.69 -3.10 -10.25
N ILE A 36 0.52 -2.56 -10.59
CA ILE A 36 -0.68 -3.32 -10.95
C ILE A 36 -0.81 -3.43 -12.48
N ASN A 37 -0.58 -4.63 -13.01
CA ASN A 37 -0.55 -4.91 -14.45
C ASN A 37 -1.88 -5.40 -15.05
N GLY A 38 -2.98 -5.37 -14.31
CA GLY A 38 -4.26 -5.88 -14.78
C GLY A 38 -5.32 -5.98 -13.68
N TYR A 39 -5.99 -7.14 -13.59
CA TYR A 39 -7.03 -7.37 -12.59
C TYR A 39 -6.47 -7.34 -11.16
N CYS A 40 -6.95 -6.39 -10.36
CA CYS A 40 -6.63 -6.22 -8.95
C CYS A 40 -7.93 -6.41 -8.16
N LEU A 41 -8.27 -7.67 -7.90
CA LEU A 41 -9.57 -8.08 -7.36
C LEU A 41 -9.43 -8.81 -6.03
N GLY A 42 -10.36 -8.57 -5.12
CA GLY A 42 -10.48 -9.29 -3.84
C GLY A 42 -9.17 -9.28 -3.05
N GLY A 43 -8.60 -10.47 -2.77
CA GLY A 43 -7.30 -10.59 -2.12
C GLY A 43 -6.15 -9.84 -2.81
N GLY A 44 -6.17 -9.69 -4.15
CA GLY A 44 -5.19 -8.87 -4.87
C GLY A 44 -5.36 -7.37 -4.61
N LEU A 45 -6.61 -6.90 -4.50
CA LEU A 45 -6.90 -5.53 -4.08
C LEU A 45 -6.49 -5.32 -2.63
N TRP A 46 -6.76 -6.29 -1.75
CA TRP A 46 -6.31 -6.21 -0.37
C TRP A 46 -4.80 -6.02 -0.26
N LEU A 47 -4.01 -6.85 -0.95
CA LEU A 47 -2.55 -6.71 -0.96
C LEU A 47 -2.08 -5.35 -1.50
N ALA A 48 -2.78 -4.80 -2.50
CA ALA A 48 -2.48 -3.46 -3.00
C ALA A 48 -2.81 -2.35 -2.00
N LEU A 49 -3.89 -2.49 -1.21
CA LEU A 49 -4.22 -1.53 -0.15
C LEU A 49 -3.16 -1.52 0.96
N GLU A 50 -2.52 -2.66 1.21
CA GLU A 50 -1.43 -2.79 2.19
C GLU A 50 -0.08 -2.21 1.71
N SER A 51 0.02 -1.76 0.45
CA SER A 51 1.19 -1.05 -0.05
C SER A 51 1.12 0.45 0.27
N ASP A 52 2.27 1.11 0.32
CA ASP A 52 2.33 2.55 0.60
C ASP A 52 1.96 3.36 -0.66
N ILE A 53 2.34 2.86 -1.85
CA ILE A 53 2.07 3.49 -3.15
C ILE A 53 1.46 2.44 -4.08
N ARG A 54 0.51 2.87 -4.93
CA ARG A 54 -0.11 2.04 -5.97
C ARG A 54 -0.05 2.74 -7.31
N ILE A 55 0.47 2.06 -8.33
CA ILE A 55 0.42 2.49 -9.73
C ILE A 55 -0.18 1.37 -10.58
N ALA A 56 -0.76 1.72 -11.72
CA ALA A 56 -1.45 0.75 -12.55
C ALA A 56 -1.26 0.98 -14.05
N VAL A 57 -1.53 -0.06 -14.83
CA VAL A 57 -1.69 0.06 -16.29
C VAL A 57 -3.08 0.56 -16.64
N GLU A 58 -3.24 1.16 -17.82
CA GLU A 58 -4.54 1.64 -18.32
C GLU A 58 -5.64 0.56 -18.33
N SER A 59 -5.27 -0.68 -18.64
CA SER A 59 -6.18 -1.83 -18.70
C SER A 59 -6.53 -2.43 -17.33
N ALA A 60 -5.97 -1.92 -16.23
CA ALA A 60 -6.21 -2.45 -14.90
C ALA A 60 -7.67 -2.24 -14.46
N GLN A 61 -8.15 -3.19 -13.65
CA GLN A 61 -9.53 -3.23 -13.17
C GLN A 61 -9.53 -3.59 -11.69
N PHE A 62 -10.30 -2.85 -10.90
CA PHE A 62 -10.31 -2.95 -9.44
C PHE A 62 -11.69 -3.32 -8.94
N GLY A 63 -11.79 -4.22 -7.97
CA GLY A 63 -13.10 -4.64 -7.47
C GLY A 63 -13.04 -5.65 -6.34
N VAL A 64 -14.21 -5.89 -5.74
CA VAL A 64 -14.39 -6.77 -4.58
C VAL A 64 -15.43 -7.83 -4.93
N PRO A 65 -15.02 -8.96 -5.56
CA PRO A 65 -15.96 -9.97 -6.04
C PRO A 65 -16.48 -10.91 -4.93
N GLU A 66 -15.89 -10.91 -3.74
CA GLU A 66 -16.21 -11.83 -2.64
C GLU A 66 -17.72 -11.91 -2.33
N PRO A 67 -18.50 -10.80 -2.29
CA PRO A 67 -19.92 -10.88 -2.03
C PRO A 67 -20.70 -11.62 -3.13
N ARG A 68 -20.24 -11.65 -4.39
CA ARG A 68 -20.82 -12.52 -5.45
C ARG A 68 -20.64 -14.00 -5.15
N LEU A 69 -19.64 -14.34 -4.36
CA LEU A 69 -19.32 -15.70 -3.92
C LEU A 69 -20.01 -16.05 -2.59
N GLY A 70 -20.88 -15.18 -2.06
CA GLY A 70 -21.57 -15.38 -0.79
C GLY A 70 -20.70 -15.13 0.44
N MET A 71 -19.58 -14.41 0.29
CA MET A 71 -18.65 -14.12 1.39
C MET A 71 -18.40 -12.61 1.53
N PRO A 72 -18.24 -12.09 2.76
CA PRO A 72 -17.81 -10.72 2.95
C PRO A 72 -16.31 -10.57 2.63
N ALA A 73 -15.91 -9.42 2.08
CA ALA A 73 -14.50 -9.05 1.99
C ALA A 73 -13.99 -8.55 3.35
N THR A 74 -12.92 -9.16 3.85
CA THR A 74 -12.38 -8.85 5.20
C THR A 74 -11.66 -7.51 5.28
N PHE A 75 -11.34 -6.89 4.14
CA PHE A 75 -10.65 -5.61 4.01
C PHE A 75 -11.58 -4.44 3.69
N THR A 76 -12.90 -4.63 3.81
CA THR A 76 -13.95 -3.63 3.52
C THR A 76 -13.67 -2.28 4.23
N ALA A 77 -13.24 -2.33 5.49
CA ALA A 77 -12.91 -1.13 6.27
C ALA A 77 -11.64 -0.42 5.77
N LEU A 78 -10.68 -1.16 5.20
CA LEU A 78 -9.45 -0.58 4.65
C LEU A 78 -9.75 0.22 3.39
N LEU A 79 -10.56 -0.32 2.46
CA LEU A 79 -10.88 0.37 1.21
C LEU A 79 -11.46 1.78 1.45
N GLN A 80 -12.28 1.94 2.50
CA GLN A 80 -12.89 3.22 2.86
C GLN A 80 -11.89 4.28 3.34
N ARG A 81 -10.66 3.90 3.69
CA ARG A 81 -9.57 4.83 4.04
C ARG A 81 -8.92 5.46 2.81
N TYR A 82 -8.98 4.79 1.65
CA TYR A 82 -8.23 5.19 0.46
C TYR A 82 -9.06 5.92 -0.59
N ILE A 83 -10.38 5.71 -0.60
CA ILE A 83 -11.28 6.31 -1.61
C ILE A 83 -12.54 6.89 -0.96
N PRO A 84 -13.25 7.81 -1.64
CA PRO A 84 -14.48 8.38 -1.11
C PRO A 84 -15.49 7.30 -0.76
N ARG A 85 -16.14 7.47 0.41
CA ARG A 85 -17.07 6.50 0.99
C ARG A 85 -18.13 5.99 0.01
N GLY A 86 -18.71 6.89 -0.80
CA GLY A 86 -19.72 6.52 -1.80
C GLY A 86 -19.19 5.54 -2.85
N VAL A 87 -17.98 5.77 -3.35
CA VAL A 87 -17.32 4.89 -4.34
C VAL A 87 -16.97 3.55 -3.72
N ALA A 88 -16.43 3.55 -2.50
CA ALA A 88 -16.16 2.29 -1.78
C ALA A 88 -17.45 1.48 -1.59
N HIS A 89 -18.53 2.11 -1.13
CA HIS A 89 -19.82 1.44 -0.94
C HIS A 89 -20.37 0.86 -2.25
N GLU A 90 -20.30 1.62 -3.34
CA GLU A 90 -20.71 1.14 -4.67
C GLU A 90 -19.92 -0.12 -5.04
N MET A 91 -18.59 -0.07 -5.03
CA MET A 91 -17.73 -1.21 -5.34
C MET A 91 -17.99 -2.43 -4.44
N LEU A 92 -18.20 -2.21 -3.14
CA LEU A 92 -18.40 -3.28 -2.15
C LEU A 92 -19.78 -3.94 -2.25
N LEU A 93 -20.83 -3.17 -2.52
CA LEU A 93 -22.20 -3.64 -2.51
C LEU A 93 -22.67 -4.13 -3.89
N THR A 94 -22.30 -3.43 -4.98
CA THR A 94 -22.63 -3.88 -6.34
C THR A 94 -21.65 -4.92 -6.84
N THR A 95 -20.48 -5.02 -6.22
CA THR A 95 -19.36 -5.89 -6.61
C THR A 95 -18.85 -5.62 -8.04
N ASP A 96 -19.20 -4.45 -8.59
CA ASP A 96 -18.72 -4.02 -9.90
C ASP A 96 -17.27 -3.57 -9.84
N LYS A 97 -16.62 -3.65 -11.00
CA LYS A 97 -15.24 -3.23 -11.15
C LYS A 97 -15.19 -1.77 -11.57
N ILE A 98 -14.18 -1.05 -11.10
CA ILE A 98 -13.81 0.27 -11.62
C ILE A 98 -12.56 0.15 -12.50
N SER A 99 -12.48 1.01 -13.52
CA SER A 99 -11.31 1.11 -14.40
C SER A 99 -10.11 1.75 -13.69
N ALA A 100 -8.91 1.60 -14.26
CA ALA A 100 -7.73 2.34 -13.83
C ALA A 100 -7.95 3.85 -13.78
N GLN A 101 -8.63 4.41 -14.79
CA GLN A 101 -8.96 5.84 -14.84
C GLN A 101 -9.81 6.25 -13.64
N ARG A 102 -10.88 5.51 -13.36
CA ARG A 102 -11.73 5.80 -12.19
C ARG A 102 -10.96 5.62 -10.89
N ALA A 103 -10.11 4.60 -10.79
CA ALA A 103 -9.24 4.36 -9.63
C ALA A 103 -8.28 5.54 -9.38
N TYR A 104 -7.75 6.16 -10.43
CA TYR A 104 -6.91 7.35 -10.33
C TYR A 104 -7.69 8.57 -9.85
N GLU A 105 -8.86 8.84 -10.43
CA GLU A 105 -9.72 9.97 -10.06
C GLU A 105 -10.13 9.96 -8.59
N VAL A 106 -10.30 8.78 -8.01
CA VAL A 106 -10.74 8.60 -6.62
C VAL A 106 -9.58 8.40 -5.65
N GLY A 107 -8.33 8.45 -6.12
CA GLY A 107 -7.13 8.34 -5.28
C GLY A 107 -6.70 6.91 -4.92
N LEU A 108 -7.32 5.88 -5.49
CA LEU A 108 -6.93 4.49 -5.25
C LEU A 108 -5.54 4.18 -5.81
N VAL A 109 -5.21 4.74 -6.97
CA VAL A 109 -3.87 4.67 -7.60
C VAL A 109 -3.35 6.08 -7.84
N THR A 110 -2.03 6.27 -7.76
CA THR A 110 -1.41 7.60 -7.90
C THR A 110 -0.87 7.87 -9.30
N ARG A 111 -0.72 6.83 -10.14
CA ARG A 111 -0.30 6.94 -11.54
C ARG A 111 -0.94 5.84 -12.40
N ILE A 112 -1.24 6.21 -13.63
CA ILE A 112 -1.57 5.28 -14.72
C ILE A 112 -0.45 5.40 -15.76
N VAL A 113 0.08 4.26 -16.19
CA VAL A 113 1.19 4.19 -17.18
C VAL A 113 0.92 3.09 -18.20
N SER A 114 1.69 3.04 -19.29
CA SER A 114 1.62 1.91 -20.22
C SER A 114 2.16 0.64 -19.57
N ALA A 115 1.84 -0.53 -20.12
CA ALA A 115 2.31 -1.81 -19.59
C ALA A 115 3.84 -1.93 -19.59
N GLU A 116 4.48 -1.39 -20.63
CA GLU A 116 5.94 -1.37 -20.80
C GLU A 116 6.61 -0.46 -19.76
N GLN A 117 5.92 0.61 -19.34
CA GLN A 117 6.43 1.58 -18.38
C GLN A 117 6.09 1.25 -16.93
N LEU A 118 5.30 0.22 -16.66
CA LEU A 118 4.85 -0.12 -15.31
C LEU A 118 6.02 -0.40 -14.35
N LEU A 119 6.87 -1.38 -14.65
CA LEU A 119 8.02 -1.72 -13.81
C LEU A 119 9.13 -0.65 -13.84
N PRO A 120 9.48 -0.03 -14.98
CA PRO A 120 10.39 1.12 -15.00
C PRO A 120 9.93 2.23 -14.05
N THR A 121 8.67 2.65 -14.13
CA THR A 121 8.14 3.72 -13.26
C THR A 121 8.18 3.33 -11.78
N ALA A 122 7.81 2.08 -11.45
CA ALA A 122 7.90 1.58 -10.07
C ALA A 122 9.34 1.58 -9.54
N THR A 123 10.29 1.15 -10.37
CA THR A 123 11.72 1.11 -10.03
C THR A 123 12.27 2.51 -9.84
N GLU A 124 11.99 3.45 -10.75
CA GLU A 124 12.40 4.86 -10.63
C GLU A 124 11.87 5.50 -9.34
N MET A 125 10.62 5.20 -8.95
CA MET A 125 10.08 5.65 -7.68
C MET A 125 10.82 5.03 -6.49
N ALA A 126 11.13 3.73 -6.54
CA ALA A 126 11.91 3.07 -5.49
C ALA A 126 13.34 3.64 -5.39
N GLU A 127 14.00 3.91 -6.51
CA GLU A 127 15.32 4.53 -6.58
C GLU A 127 15.28 5.95 -6.00
N SER A 128 14.25 6.73 -6.33
CA SER A 128 14.02 8.06 -5.76
C SER A 128 13.86 7.99 -4.23
N ILE A 129 13.10 7.01 -3.72
CA ILE A 129 12.98 6.76 -2.27
C ILE A 129 14.34 6.43 -1.67
N CYS A 130 15.15 5.59 -2.32
CA CYS A 130 16.49 5.21 -1.87
C CYS A 130 17.51 6.36 -1.82
N GLN A 131 17.26 7.51 -2.48
CA GLN A 131 18.10 8.70 -2.36
C GLN A 131 17.91 9.46 -1.04
N ASN A 132 16.86 9.13 -0.27
CA ASN A 132 16.56 9.79 1.01
C ASN A 132 17.21 9.05 2.19
N SER A 133 17.28 9.70 3.35
CA SER A 133 17.79 9.04 4.56
C SER A 133 16.96 7.79 4.88
N PRO A 134 17.58 6.61 4.99
CA PRO A 134 16.86 5.37 5.24
C PRO A 134 16.19 5.38 6.61
N LEU A 135 16.79 6.01 7.63
CA LEU A 135 16.17 6.14 8.95
C LEU A 135 14.98 7.10 8.91
N ALA A 136 15.11 8.23 8.21
CA ALA A 136 14.01 9.18 8.08
C ALA A 136 12.82 8.57 7.31
N ILE A 137 13.05 7.85 6.22
CA ILE A 137 11.99 7.19 5.45
C ILE A 137 11.27 6.12 6.28
N ARG A 138 12.01 5.30 7.05
CA ARG A 138 11.42 4.31 7.96
C ARG A 138 10.56 4.99 9.02
N ALA A 139 11.04 6.07 9.61
CA ALA A 139 10.30 6.86 10.58
C ALA A 139 9.03 7.49 9.98
N VAL A 140 9.12 8.08 8.78
CA VAL A 140 7.93 8.60 8.07
C VAL A 140 6.89 7.50 7.86
N LYS A 141 7.31 6.32 7.40
CA LYS A 141 6.42 5.17 7.24
C LYS A 141 5.79 4.75 8.57
N GLU A 142 6.59 4.69 9.63
CA GLU A 142 6.10 4.36 10.98
C GLU A 142 5.04 5.37 11.46
N LEU A 143 5.30 6.67 11.30
CA LEU A 143 4.37 7.73 11.68
C LEU A 143 3.06 7.67 10.90
N ILE A 144 3.12 7.41 9.58
CA ILE A 144 1.92 7.20 8.77
C ILE A 144 1.10 6.03 9.32
N ARG A 145 1.74 4.87 9.52
CA ARG A 145 1.04 3.63 9.88
C ARG A 145 0.50 3.63 11.31
N ARG A 146 1.28 4.11 12.27
CA ARG A 146 0.87 4.15 13.68
C ARG A 146 -0.06 5.32 13.96
N GLY A 147 0.12 6.44 13.26
CA GLY A 147 -0.67 7.66 13.46
C GLY A 147 -2.05 7.64 12.81
N GLU A 148 -2.32 6.73 11.87
CA GLU A 148 -3.55 6.71 11.06
C GLU A 148 -4.84 6.70 11.89
N ASP A 149 -4.85 5.94 12.99
CA ASP A 149 -6.02 5.80 13.88
C ASP A 149 -5.88 6.59 15.20
N MET A 150 -4.88 7.46 15.31
CA MET A 150 -4.62 8.25 16.51
C MET A 150 -5.38 9.58 16.49
N SER A 151 -5.68 10.10 17.68
CA SER A 151 -6.07 11.50 17.81
C SER A 151 -4.90 12.41 17.37
N ARG A 152 -5.20 13.62 16.90
CA ARG A 152 -4.14 14.56 16.49
C ARG A 152 -3.10 14.81 17.60
N PRO A 153 -3.47 15.05 18.88
CA PRO A 153 -2.49 15.17 19.97
C PRO A 153 -1.61 13.94 20.16
N ASP A 154 -2.17 12.73 20.05
CA ASP A 154 -1.42 11.49 20.21
C ASP A 154 -0.45 11.27 19.03
N ALA A 155 -0.90 11.55 17.80
CA ALA A 155 -0.07 11.47 16.60
C ALA A 155 1.11 12.47 16.65
N MET A 156 0.90 13.68 17.20
CA MET A 156 1.98 14.65 17.40
C MET A 156 2.95 14.18 18.48
N SER A 157 2.44 13.63 19.58
CA SER A 157 3.28 13.05 20.64
C SER A 157 4.14 11.88 20.13
N LEU A 158 3.56 11.04 19.26
CA LEU A 158 4.29 9.99 18.55
C LEU A 158 5.37 10.59 17.64
N THR A 159 5.04 11.65 16.90
CA THR A 159 5.97 12.36 16.01
C THR A 159 7.17 12.89 16.78
N ASP A 160 6.96 13.53 17.94
CA ASP A 160 8.03 14.03 18.78
C ASP A 160 8.95 12.89 19.26
N HIS A 161 8.36 11.77 19.72
CA HIS A 161 9.12 10.62 20.18
C HIS A 161 9.99 10.00 19.08
N VAL A 162 9.39 9.72 17.91
CA VAL A 162 10.11 9.12 16.77
C VAL A 162 11.18 10.08 16.26
N THR A 163 10.87 11.37 16.13
CA THR A 163 11.83 12.36 15.62
C THR A 163 12.99 12.55 16.58
N HIS A 164 12.74 12.60 17.89
CA HIS A 164 13.80 12.75 18.89
C HIS A 164 14.84 11.62 18.82
N SER A 165 14.41 10.39 18.50
CA SER A 165 15.33 9.27 18.30
C SER A 165 16.29 9.49 17.12
N LEU A 166 15.83 10.16 16.05
CA LEU A 166 16.62 10.45 14.86
C LEU A 166 17.58 11.63 15.02
N MET A 167 17.25 12.60 15.88
CA MET A 167 18.07 13.80 16.12
C MET A 167 19.49 13.48 16.63
N ARG A 168 19.74 12.24 17.04
CA ARG A 168 21.01 11.77 17.60
C ARG A 168 21.82 10.88 16.65
N THR A 169 21.35 10.69 15.42
CA THR A 169 21.97 9.80 14.40
C THR A 169 23.07 10.49 13.61
N GLU A 170 23.96 9.74 12.97
CA GLU A 170 24.95 10.31 12.05
C GLU A 170 24.26 10.91 10.81
N ASP A 171 23.19 10.27 10.36
CA ASP A 171 22.46 10.67 9.15
C ASP A 171 21.88 12.09 9.28
N ILE A 172 21.39 12.53 10.44
CA ILE A 172 20.85 13.89 10.53
C ILE A 172 21.93 14.95 10.33
N MET A 173 23.12 14.73 10.90
CA MET A 173 24.27 15.62 10.77
C MET A 173 24.77 15.66 9.33
N GLU A 174 24.85 14.50 8.68
CA GLU A 174 25.21 14.38 7.27
C GLU A 174 24.20 15.08 6.36
N GLY A 175 22.91 14.96 6.64
CA GLY A 175 21.85 15.62 5.86
C GLY A 175 21.98 17.14 5.88
N PHE A 176 22.16 17.72 7.07
CA PHE A 176 22.41 19.16 7.20
C PHE A 176 23.70 19.59 6.52
N LYS A 177 24.79 18.82 6.69
CA LYS A 177 26.09 19.12 6.07
C LYS A 177 26.00 19.08 4.55
N ALA A 178 25.45 18.02 3.97
CA ALA A 178 25.29 17.85 2.53
C ALA A 178 24.42 18.95 1.91
N PHE A 179 23.35 19.38 2.62
CA PHE A 179 22.51 20.50 2.20
C PHE A 179 23.29 21.81 2.12
N VAL A 180 24.05 22.16 3.17
CA VAL A 180 24.89 23.38 3.21
C VAL A 180 25.97 23.33 2.13
N GLU A 181 26.61 22.18 1.94
CA GLU A 181 27.68 21.94 0.96
C GLU A 181 27.16 21.73 -0.48
N LYS A 182 25.84 21.70 -0.70
CA LYS A 182 25.18 21.47 -1.99
C LYS A 182 25.67 20.22 -2.72
N ARG A 183 25.86 19.12 -1.98
CA ARG A 183 26.26 17.82 -2.52
C ARG A 183 25.24 16.74 -2.16
N PRO A 184 25.24 15.59 -2.85
CA PRO A 184 24.47 14.43 -2.42
C PRO A 184 24.91 13.96 -1.02
N PRO A 185 23.97 13.60 -0.14
CA PRO A 185 24.25 13.04 1.17
C PRO A 185 24.72 11.59 1.08
N ALA A 186 25.63 11.19 1.98
CA ALA A 186 26.13 9.83 2.11
C ALA A 186 25.51 9.14 3.33
N TRP A 187 24.30 8.60 3.16
CA TRP A 187 23.56 7.95 4.25
C TRP A 187 24.21 6.65 4.71
N LYS A 188 24.32 6.48 6.03
CA LYS A 188 24.85 5.27 6.67
C LYS A 188 23.79 4.46 7.40
N GLY A 189 22.63 5.06 7.68
CA GLY A 189 21.52 4.40 8.35
C GLY A 189 21.80 4.07 9.82
N ARG A 190 22.53 4.95 10.52
CA ARG A 190 22.87 4.82 11.93
C ARG A 190 23.01 6.19 12.61
#